data_AF-A0AB73FSV4-F1
#
_entry.id   AF-A0AB73FSV4-F1
#
_cell.length_a   1.000
_cell.length_b   1.000
_cell.length_c   1.000
_cell.angle_alpha   90.00
_cell.angle_beta   90.00
_cell.angle_gamma   90.00
#
_symmetry.space_group_name_H-M   'P 1'
#
loop_
_entity.id
_entity.type
_entity.pdbx_description
1 polymer ?
#
loop_
_entity_poly.entity_id
_entity_poly.type
_entity_poly.pdbx_seq_one_letter_code
_entity_poly.pdbx_strand_id
1 'polypeptide(L)'
;MSPRPHMIKQDDRILHLVHEHIALRTSGASAIDLGLFYRRGLDDGEWSNQADIARSLGISKGYVSKAVRAAGLPDEIVAAVGGRERVSFRVAEALEKVIRIVGLDVARLRASVIGDGQGLRTDDVISSIASGRPPACVGPAVTITVSRTGKFMKVESPHMERLIANLPKIEAFLSMFT
;
A
#
# COMPACT_ATOMS: atom_id res chain seq x y z
N MET A 1 -6.50 -37.17 34.31
CA MET A 1 -6.59 -35.70 34.25
C MET A 1 -7.29 -35.33 32.95
N SER A 2 -8.59 -35.02 33.02
CA SER A 2 -9.29 -34.47 31.84
C SER A 2 -8.86 -33.02 31.60
N PRO A 3 -8.66 -32.57 30.35
CA PRO A 3 -8.31 -31.18 30.07
C PRO A 3 -9.47 -30.25 30.45
N ARG A 4 -9.16 -29.02 30.89
CA ARG A 4 -10.18 -28.03 31.23
C ARG A 4 -10.89 -27.55 29.95
N PRO A 5 -12.23 -27.45 29.93
CA PRO A 5 -13.01 -27.17 28.72
C PRO A 5 -12.77 -25.79 28.08
N HIS A 6 -12.13 -24.84 28.78
CA HIS A 6 -11.74 -23.54 28.21
C HIS A 6 -10.46 -23.61 27.36
N MET A 7 -9.55 -24.56 27.62
CA MET A 7 -8.31 -24.70 26.84
C MET A 7 -8.58 -25.25 25.44
N ILE A 8 -9.53 -26.20 25.32
CA ILE A 8 -9.84 -26.86 24.04
C ILE A 8 -10.35 -25.86 22.99
N LYS A 9 -11.20 -24.89 23.39
CA LYS A 9 -11.72 -23.86 22.47
C LYS A 9 -10.66 -22.86 22.00
N GLN A 10 -9.63 -22.60 22.81
CA GLN A 10 -8.57 -21.66 22.48
C GLN A 10 -7.58 -22.29 21.49
N ASP A 11 -7.29 -23.57 21.65
CA ASP A 11 -6.43 -24.31 20.72
C ASP A 11 -7.03 -24.39 19.30
N ASP A 12 -8.36 -24.57 19.18
CA ASP A 12 -9.07 -24.59 17.90
C ASP A 12 -9.02 -23.23 17.17
N ARG A 13 -9.11 -22.12 17.91
CA ARG A 13 -9.03 -20.77 17.34
C ARG A 13 -7.64 -20.44 16.81
N ILE A 14 -6.61 -20.77 17.58
CA ILE A 14 -5.22 -20.57 17.14
C ILE A 14 -4.94 -21.41 15.90
N LEU A 15 -5.43 -22.65 15.84
CA LEU A 15 -5.29 -23.50 14.66
C LEU A 15 -5.97 -22.87 13.42
N HIS A 16 -7.16 -22.29 13.57
CA HIS A 16 -7.83 -21.57 12.49
C HIS A 16 -7.00 -20.40 11.97
N LEU A 17 -6.44 -19.58 12.88
CA LEU A 17 -5.56 -18.45 12.52
C LEU A 17 -4.27 -18.91 11.82
N VAL A 18 -3.72 -20.05 12.19
CA VAL A 18 -2.58 -20.66 11.48
C VAL A 18 -2.96 -21.00 10.04
N HIS A 19 -4.14 -21.58 9.82
CA HIS A 19 -4.63 -21.89 8.46
C HIS A 19 -4.90 -20.63 7.64
N GLU A 20 -5.52 -19.60 8.22
CA GLU A 20 -5.74 -18.31 7.55
C GLU A 20 -4.40 -17.65 7.18
N HIS A 21 -3.43 -17.69 8.08
CA HIS A 21 -2.08 -17.18 7.82
C HIS A 21 -1.41 -17.89 6.64
N ILE A 22 -1.50 -19.23 6.57
CA ILE A 22 -0.97 -20.01 5.45
C ILE A 22 -1.67 -19.60 4.15
N ALA A 23 -3.00 -19.49 4.15
CA ALA A 23 -3.76 -19.08 2.98
C ALA A 23 -3.35 -17.69 2.46
N LEU A 24 -3.20 -16.71 3.35
CA LEU A 24 -2.70 -15.37 3.01
C LEU A 24 -1.31 -15.40 2.39
N ARG A 25 -0.40 -16.22 2.92
CA ARG A 25 0.94 -16.35 2.36
C ARG A 25 0.92 -17.01 0.98
N THR A 26 0.10 -18.03 0.80
CA THR A 26 -0.03 -18.73 -0.48
C THR A 26 -0.66 -17.86 -1.56
N SER A 27 -1.59 -16.97 -1.21
CA SER A 27 -2.20 -16.02 -2.16
C SER A 27 -1.30 -14.83 -2.52
N GLY A 28 -0.12 -14.72 -1.92
CA GLY A 28 0.80 -13.60 -2.16
C GLY A 28 0.35 -12.29 -1.51
N ALA A 29 -0.31 -12.36 -0.35
CA ALA A 29 -0.75 -11.20 0.41
C ALA A 29 0.39 -10.19 0.64
N SER A 30 0.06 -8.90 0.59
CA SER A 30 1.03 -7.83 0.79
C SER A 30 1.57 -7.79 2.23
N ALA A 31 2.63 -7.01 2.47
CA ALA A 31 3.12 -6.79 3.82
C ALA A 31 2.08 -6.09 4.71
N ILE A 32 1.22 -5.26 4.10
CA ILE A 32 0.10 -4.58 4.77
C ILE A 32 -0.96 -5.60 5.18
N ASP A 33 -1.38 -6.47 4.27
CA ASP A 33 -2.46 -7.43 4.54
C ASP A 33 -2.07 -8.41 5.66
N LEU A 34 -0.82 -8.90 5.65
CA LEU A 34 -0.28 -9.71 6.73
C LEU A 34 -0.24 -8.95 8.06
N GLY A 35 0.15 -7.67 8.02
CA GLY A 35 0.19 -6.83 9.21
C GLY A 35 -1.20 -6.55 9.80
N LEU A 36 -2.20 -6.32 8.94
CA LEU A 36 -3.60 -6.13 9.35
C LEU A 36 -4.16 -7.41 9.99
N PHE A 37 -3.87 -8.58 9.41
CA PHE A 37 -4.21 -9.88 10.00
C PHE A 37 -3.60 -10.04 11.40
N TYR A 38 -2.32 -9.70 11.58
CA TYR A 38 -1.67 -9.77 12.89
C TYR A 38 -2.22 -8.75 13.89
N ARG A 39 -2.50 -7.52 13.47
CA ARG A 39 -3.11 -6.50 14.35
C ARG A 39 -4.49 -6.93 14.80
N ARG A 40 -5.33 -7.45 13.89
CA ARG A 40 -6.65 -8.00 14.23
C ARG A 40 -6.55 -9.06 15.32
N GLY A 41 -5.66 -10.04 15.16
CA GLY A 41 -5.48 -11.07 16.19
C GLY A 41 -4.92 -10.55 17.53
N LEU A 42 -4.17 -9.45 17.54
CA LEU A 42 -3.77 -8.78 18.79
C LEU A 42 -4.93 -8.02 19.43
N ASP A 43 -5.68 -7.28 18.63
CA ASP A 43 -6.81 -6.45 19.07
C ASP A 43 -7.96 -7.32 19.61
N ASP A 44 -8.18 -8.49 19.00
CA ASP A 44 -9.17 -9.48 19.42
C ASP A 44 -8.70 -10.33 20.62
N GLY A 45 -7.44 -10.18 21.05
CA GLY A 45 -6.85 -10.91 22.18
C GLY A 45 -6.53 -12.38 21.87
N GLU A 46 -6.57 -12.79 20.61
CA GLU A 46 -6.18 -14.14 20.17
C GLU A 46 -4.67 -14.38 20.38
N TRP A 47 -3.86 -13.34 20.21
CA TRP A 47 -2.47 -13.32 20.65
C TRP A 47 -2.21 -12.23 21.68
N SER A 48 -1.39 -12.56 22.69
CA SER A 48 -1.06 -11.61 23.75
C SER A 48 -0.05 -10.53 23.33
N ASN A 49 0.83 -10.85 22.37
CA ASN A 49 1.85 -9.95 21.84
C ASN A 49 2.49 -10.51 20.56
N GLN A 50 3.36 -9.73 19.91
CA GLN A 50 4.04 -10.14 18.66
C GLN A 50 4.96 -11.36 18.81
N ALA A 51 5.49 -11.65 20.00
CA ALA A 51 6.30 -12.87 20.21
C ALA A 51 5.41 -14.11 20.27
N ASP A 52 4.18 -13.97 20.73
CA ASP A 52 3.18 -15.02 20.74
C ASP A 52 2.75 -15.39 19.32
N ILE A 53 2.44 -14.39 18.48
CA ILE A 53 2.20 -14.58 17.03
C ILE A 53 3.35 -15.37 16.39
N ALA A 54 4.59 -14.93 16.63
CA ALA A 54 5.78 -15.55 16.05
C ALA A 54 5.89 -17.03 16.44
N ARG A 55 5.61 -17.36 17.71
CA ARG A 55 5.61 -18.73 18.21
C ARG A 55 4.50 -19.57 17.59
N SER A 56 3.26 -19.09 17.61
CA SER A 56 2.10 -19.83 17.08
C SER A 56 2.21 -20.09 15.59
N LEU A 57 2.74 -19.14 14.81
CA LEU A 57 2.85 -19.24 13.36
C LEU A 57 4.18 -19.84 12.88
N GLY A 58 5.14 -20.11 13.78
CA GLY A 58 6.44 -20.64 13.41
C GLY A 58 7.31 -19.70 12.56
N ILE A 59 7.19 -18.39 12.78
CA ILE A 59 7.92 -17.34 12.04
C ILE A 59 8.75 -16.46 12.99
N SER A 60 9.64 -15.63 12.44
CA SER A 60 10.44 -14.75 13.28
C SER A 60 9.61 -13.57 13.83
N LYS A 61 9.90 -13.15 15.07
CA LYS A 61 9.33 -11.91 15.64
C LYS A 61 9.64 -10.69 14.78
N GLY A 62 10.82 -10.66 14.15
CA GLY A 62 11.20 -9.61 13.21
C GLY A 62 10.26 -9.52 12.00
N TYR A 63 9.83 -10.67 11.46
CA TYR A 63 8.85 -10.72 10.38
C TYR A 63 7.50 -10.13 10.79
N VAL A 64 6.95 -10.59 11.94
CA VAL A 64 5.70 -10.06 12.50
C VAL A 64 5.80 -8.55 12.70
N SER A 65 6.90 -8.08 13.30
CA SER A 65 7.11 -6.68 13.60
C SER A 65 7.18 -5.82 12.33
N LYS A 66 7.83 -6.30 11.26
CA LYS A 66 7.87 -5.61 9.97
C LYS A 66 6.48 -5.52 9.32
N ALA A 67 5.70 -6.59 9.37
CA ALA A 67 4.34 -6.61 8.81
C ALA A 67 3.42 -5.65 9.58
N VAL A 68 3.44 -5.70 10.91
CA VAL A 68 2.65 -4.77 11.75
C VAL A 68 3.02 -3.31 11.49
N ARG A 69 4.30 -2.98 11.30
CA ARG A 69 4.72 -1.62 10.89
C ARG A 69 4.21 -1.26 9.50
N ALA A 70 4.27 -2.17 8.53
CA ALA A 70 3.74 -1.94 7.19
C ALA A 70 2.24 -1.62 7.23
N ALA A 71 1.46 -2.34 8.02
CA ALA A 71 0.04 -2.07 8.24
C ALA A 71 -0.26 -0.74 8.97
N GLY A 72 0.75 -0.09 9.53
CA GLY A 72 0.65 1.25 10.10
C GLY A 72 1.00 2.38 9.13
N LEU A 73 1.29 2.08 7.85
CA LEU A 73 1.52 3.12 6.85
C LEU A 73 0.24 3.95 6.63
N PRO A 74 0.35 5.29 6.56
CA PRO A 74 -0.78 6.16 6.22
C PRO A 74 -1.37 5.85 4.84
N ASP A 75 -2.68 6.00 4.72
CA ASP A 75 -3.41 5.74 3.47
C ASP A 75 -2.89 6.59 2.30
N GLU A 76 -2.44 7.82 2.54
CA GLU A 76 -1.89 8.68 1.48
C GLU A 76 -0.60 8.09 0.89
N ILE A 77 0.23 7.47 1.74
CA ILE A 77 1.47 6.81 1.31
C ILE A 77 1.15 5.52 0.55
N VAL A 78 0.16 4.76 1.02
CA VAL A 78 -0.30 3.53 0.33
C VAL A 78 -0.90 3.88 -1.04
N ALA A 79 -1.70 4.93 -1.12
CA ALA A 79 -2.24 5.46 -2.37
C ALA A 79 -1.12 5.90 -3.31
N ALA A 80 -0.13 6.67 -2.84
CA ALA A 80 0.98 7.14 -3.67
C ALA A 80 1.85 6.00 -4.23
N VAL A 81 1.94 4.87 -3.54
CA VAL A 81 2.64 3.66 -4.04
C VAL A 81 1.80 2.93 -5.10
N GLY A 82 0.51 3.20 -5.17
CA GLY A 82 -0.42 2.57 -6.09
C GLY A 82 -1.12 1.36 -5.51
N GLY A 83 -1.41 1.34 -4.21
CA GLY A 83 -2.20 0.30 -3.56
C GLY A 83 -1.41 -0.63 -2.66
N ARG A 84 -2.14 -1.39 -1.83
CA ARG A 84 -1.57 -2.28 -0.80
C ARG A 84 -0.75 -3.40 -1.41
N GLU A 85 -1.22 -3.95 -2.52
CA GLU A 85 -0.59 -5.03 -3.29
C GLU A 85 0.81 -4.67 -3.79
N ARG A 86 1.10 -3.38 -3.95
CA ARG A 86 2.42 -2.86 -4.36
C ARG A 86 3.35 -2.61 -3.18
N VAL A 87 2.87 -2.70 -1.95
CA VAL A 87 3.66 -2.51 -0.73
C VAL A 87 4.23 -3.86 -0.25
N SER A 88 5.39 -4.21 -0.81
CA SER A 88 6.19 -5.32 -0.29
C SER A 88 6.92 -4.95 1.01
N PHE A 89 7.49 -5.94 1.70
CA PHE A 89 8.31 -5.68 2.90
C PHE A 89 9.48 -4.72 2.63
N ARG A 90 10.13 -4.83 1.46
CA ARG A 90 11.22 -3.94 1.06
C ARG A 90 10.72 -2.51 0.88
N VAL A 91 9.55 -2.33 0.27
CA VAL A 91 8.93 -1.02 0.04
C VAL A 91 8.53 -0.40 1.37
N ALA A 92 7.86 -1.14 2.25
CA ALA A 92 7.49 -0.67 3.58
C ALA A 92 8.72 -0.24 4.40
N GLU A 93 9.81 -1.01 4.37
CA GLU A 93 11.06 -0.66 5.07
C GLU A 93 11.71 0.61 4.50
N ALA A 94 11.66 0.81 3.18
CA ALA A 94 12.16 2.02 2.54
C ALA A 94 11.31 3.25 2.94
N LEU A 95 9.98 3.12 2.94
CA LEU A 95 9.07 4.19 3.34
C LEU A 95 9.23 4.53 4.83
N GLU A 96 9.42 3.54 5.70
CA GLU A 96 9.70 3.79 7.12
C GLU A 96 10.99 4.60 7.31
N LYS A 97 12.04 4.28 6.54
CA LYS A 97 13.29 5.06 6.55
C LYS A 97 13.05 6.50 6.09
N VAL A 98 12.27 6.69 5.02
CA VAL A 98 11.93 8.03 4.51
C VAL A 98 11.15 8.83 5.56
N ILE A 99 10.10 8.24 6.13
CA ILE A 99 9.28 8.85 7.20
C ILE A 99 10.16 9.27 8.38
N ARG A 100 11.14 8.43 8.77
CA ARG A 100 12.08 8.76 9.85
C ARG A 100 12.97 9.96 9.53
N ILE A 101 13.33 10.15 8.26
CA ILE A 101 14.20 11.24 7.81
C ILE A 101 13.43 12.55 7.66
N VAL A 102 12.27 12.52 7.01
CA VAL A 102 11.53 13.74 6.63
C VAL A 102 10.42 14.12 7.61
N GLY A 103 10.02 13.19 8.48
CA GLY A 103 8.85 13.32 9.35
C GLY A 103 7.57 12.79 8.70
N LEU A 104 6.65 12.29 9.54
CA LEU A 104 5.40 11.66 9.08
C LEU A 104 4.50 12.64 8.31
N ASP A 105 4.29 13.85 8.84
CA ASP A 105 3.38 14.83 8.22
C ASP A 105 3.89 15.31 6.86
N VAL A 106 5.21 15.51 6.75
CA VAL A 106 5.86 15.87 5.49
C VAL A 106 5.76 14.73 4.48
N ALA A 107 5.96 13.49 4.91
CA ALA A 107 5.83 12.32 4.05
C ALA A 107 4.38 12.15 3.54
N ARG A 108 3.38 12.33 4.42
CA ARG A 108 1.95 12.30 4.04
C ARG A 108 1.62 13.39 3.04
N LEU A 109 1.98 14.63 3.32
CA LEU A 109 1.71 15.76 2.41
C LEU A 109 2.30 15.51 1.01
N ARG A 110 3.56 15.06 0.94
CA ARG A 110 4.22 14.77 -0.34
C ARG A 110 3.57 13.59 -1.06
N ALA A 111 3.15 12.56 -0.34
CA ALA A 111 2.40 11.45 -0.91
C ALA A 111 1.03 11.88 -1.46
N SER A 112 0.32 12.78 -0.77
CA SER A 112 -0.95 13.33 -1.26
C SER A 112 -0.80 14.08 -2.59
N VAL A 113 0.34 14.74 -2.83
CA VAL A 113 0.63 15.41 -4.11
C VAL A 113 0.83 14.40 -5.25
N ILE A 114 1.33 13.19 -4.95
CA ILE A 114 1.51 12.12 -5.94
C ILE A 114 0.15 11.52 -6.34
N GLY A 115 -0.81 11.44 -5.41
CA GLY A 115 -2.13 10.88 -5.67
C GLY A 115 -2.12 9.35 -5.64
N ASP A 116 -2.73 8.71 -6.64
CA ASP A 116 -2.96 7.25 -6.65
C ASP A 116 -1.79 6.40 -7.15
N GLY A 117 -0.67 7.02 -7.54
CA GLY A 117 0.58 6.33 -7.87
C GLY A 117 0.52 5.31 -9.02
N GLN A 118 -0.61 5.18 -9.71
CA GLN A 118 -0.82 4.14 -10.70
C GLN A 118 0.09 4.39 -11.91
N GLY A 119 0.85 3.37 -12.29
CA GLY A 119 1.84 3.48 -13.38
C GLY A 119 3.20 4.07 -13.00
N LEU A 120 3.38 4.59 -11.78
CA LEU A 120 4.71 5.00 -11.29
C LEU A 120 5.50 3.80 -10.78
N ARG A 121 6.84 3.85 -10.91
CA ARG A 121 7.70 2.87 -10.22
C ARG A 121 7.77 3.22 -8.74
N THR A 122 7.80 2.20 -7.89
CA THR A 122 7.82 2.40 -6.45
C THR A 122 9.06 3.16 -5.98
N ASP A 123 10.21 2.99 -6.65
CA ASP A 123 11.43 3.73 -6.35
C ASP A 123 11.27 5.24 -6.63
N ASP A 124 10.54 5.62 -7.69
CA ASP A 124 10.28 7.02 -8.03
C ASP A 124 9.32 7.67 -7.03
N VAL A 125 8.31 6.92 -6.58
CA VAL A 125 7.40 7.35 -5.49
C VAL A 125 8.20 7.59 -4.20
N ILE A 126 9.02 6.62 -3.80
CA ILE A 126 9.87 6.73 -2.59
C ILE A 126 10.81 7.94 -2.71
N SER A 127 11.46 8.12 -3.86
CA SER A 127 12.34 9.26 -4.15
C SER A 127 11.59 10.60 -4.11
N SER A 128 10.37 10.63 -4.64
CA SER A 128 9.50 11.81 -4.63
C SER A 128 9.10 12.20 -3.19
N ILE A 129 8.67 11.24 -2.38
CA ILE A 129 8.35 11.48 -0.96
C ILE A 129 9.59 11.94 -0.19
N ALA A 130 10.76 11.35 -0.45
CA ALA A 130 12.01 11.71 0.23
C ALA A 130 12.48 13.13 -0.13
N SER A 131 12.44 13.49 -1.41
CA SER A 131 13.01 14.74 -1.92
C SER A 131 12.00 15.90 -1.99
N GLY A 132 10.70 15.61 -1.97
CA GLY A 132 9.64 16.57 -2.25
C GLY A 132 9.54 17.00 -3.72
N ARG A 133 10.34 16.39 -4.62
CA ARG A 133 10.24 16.62 -6.07
C ARG A 133 9.15 15.73 -6.64
N PRO A 134 8.40 16.16 -7.67
CA PRO A 134 7.45 15.29 -8.34
C PRO A 134 8.15 14.02 -8.85
N PRO A 135 7.46 12.86 -8.83
CA PRO A 135 8.05 11.62 -9.29
C PRO A 135 8.46 11.79 -10.75
N ALA A 136 9.63 11.28 -11.11
CA ALA A 136 10.05 11.24 -12.50
C ALA A 136 9.04 10.37 -13.24
N CYS A 137 8.22 10.97 -14.10
CA CYS A 137 7.25 10.24 -14.91
C CYS A 137 8.02 9.22 -15.77
N VAL A 138 7.81 7.93 -15.54
CA VAL A 138 8.36 6.89 -16.41
C VAL A 138 7.40 6.68 -17.56
N GLY A 139 7.67 7.40 -18.64
CA GLY A 139 6.94 7.40 -19.91
C GLY A 139 6.99 8.81 -20.51
N PRO A 140 6.94 9.00 -21.85
CA PRO A 140 6.81 10.34 -22.39
C PRO A 140 5.61 11.02 -21.73
N ALA A 141 5.85 12.17 -21.13
CA ALA A 141 4.82 12.88 -20.40
C ALA A 141 3.62 13.11 -21.32
N VAL A 142 2.41 12.94 -20.78
CA VAL A 142 1.21 13.37 -21.50
C VAL A 142 1.36 14.86 -21.74
N THR A 143 1.57 15.24 -23.00
CA THR A 143 1.78 16.63 -23.37
C THR A 143 0.47 17.18 -23.88
N ILE A 144 -0.02 18.22 -23.21
CA ILE A 144 -1.25 18.90 -23.58
C ILE A 144 -0.87 20.25 -24.17
N THR A 145 -1.12 20.42 -25.47
CA THR A 145 -0.85 21.66 -26.20
C THR A 145 -2.16 22.30 -26.61
N VAL A 146 -2.39 23.55 -26.22
CA VAL A 146 -3.53 24.32 -26.71
C VAL A 146 -3.19 24.84 -28.10
N SER A 147 -4.09 24.68 -29.07
CA SER A 147 -3.87 25.22 -30.41
C SER A 147 -3.76 26.75 -30.38
N ARG A 148 -3.06 27.35 -31.36
CA ARG A 148 -2.93 28.82 -31.44
C ARG A 148 -4.27 29.56 -31.46
N THR A 149 -5.33 28.91 -31.89
CA THR A 149 -6.68 29.47 -31.96
C THR A 149 -7.48 29.28 -30.67
N GLY A 150 -6.97 28.54 -29.69
CA GLY A 150 -7.65 28.22 -28.43
C GLY A 150 -8.84 27.27 -28.58
N LYS A 151 -9.14 26.80 -29.79
CA LYS A 151 -10.36 26.02 -30.08
C LYS A 151 -10.26 24.55 -29.73
N PHE A 152 -9.04 24.00 -29.62
CA PHE A 152 -8.84 22.59 -29.32
C PHE A 152 -7.51 22.38 -28.58
N MET A 153 -7.49 21.32 -27.78
CA MET A 153 -6.31 20.86 -27.06
C MET A 153 -5.82 19.57 -27.71
N LYS A 154 -4.53 19.50 -28.04
CA LYS A 154 -3.85 18.30 -28.50
C LYS A 154 -3.26 17.59 -27.30
N VAL A 155 -3.68 16.35 -27.07
CA VAL A 155 -3.12 15.48 -26.03
C VAL A 155 -2.22 14.46 -26.73
N GLU A 156 -0.94 14.46 -26.41
CA GLU A 156 0.03 13.47 -26.88
C GLU A 156 0.40 12.55 -25.71
N SER A 157 0.32 11.24 -25.92
CA SER A 157 0.65 10.25 -24.88
C SER A 157 1.39 9.04 -25.51
N PRO A 158 2.40 8.46 -24.83
CA PRO A 158 2.95 7.14 -25.17
C PRO A 158 1.93 6.03 -25.18
N HIS A 159 0.87 6.19 -24.39
CA HIS A 159 -0.09 5.14 -24.06
C HIS A 159 -1.50 5.61 -24.41
N MET A 160 -1.68 6.05 -25.66
CA MET A 160 -2.96 6.57 -26.15
C MET A 160 -4.11 5.57 -26.00
N GLU A 161 -3.83 4.27 -26.09
CA GLU A 161 -4.79 3.19 -25.88
C GLU A 161 -5.46 3.25 -24.50
N ARG A 162 -4.70 3.59 -23.44
CA ARG A 162 -5.23 3.73 -22.08
C ARG A 162 -6.07 4.99 -21.92
N LEU A 163 -5.65 6.06 -22.59
CA LEU A 163 -6.36 7.34 -22.61
C LEU A 163 -7.71 7.19 -23.31
N ILE A 164 -7.74 6.50 -24.46
CA ILE A 164 -8.95 6.19 -25.22
C ILE A 164 -9.88 5.28 -24.42
N ALA A 165 -9.36 4.25 -23.74
CA ALA A 165 -10.18 3.36 -22.92
C ALA A 165 -10.88 4.09 -21.75
N ASN A 166 -10.33 5.23 -21.31
CA ASN A 166 -10.91 6.06 -20.25
C ASN A 166 -11.49 7.39 -20.76
N LEU A 167 -11.65 7.57 -22.08
CA LEU A 167 -12.16 8.81 -22.67
C LEU A 167 -13.45 9.32 -22.01
N PRO A 168 -14.45 8.46 -21.70
CA PRO A 168 -15.69 8.92 -21.06
C PRO A 168 -15.47 9.59 -19.69
N LYS A 169 -14.48 9.12 -18.92
CA LYS A 169 -14.13 9.71 -17.62
C LYS A 169 -13.45 11.07 -17.80
N ILE A 170 -12.61 11.19 -18.82
CA ILE A 170 -11.90 12.44 -19.16
C ILE A 170 -12.92 13.49 -19.64
N GLU A 171 -13.85 13.11 -20.51
CA GLU A 171 -14.95 13.97 -20.96
C GLU A 171 -15.82 14.44 -19.79
N ALA A 172 -16.21 13.53 -18.90
CA ALA A 172 -16.98 13.87 -17.70
C ALA A 172 -16.23 14.87 -16.81
N PHE A 173 -14.92 14.69 -16.61
CA PHE A 173 -14.08 15.61 -15.85
C PHE A 173 -13.98 17.00 -16.49
N LEU A 174 -13.73 17.06 -17.81
CA LEU A 174 -13.64 18.33 -18.53
C LEU A 174 -14.97 19.08 -18.53
N SER A 175 -16.09 18.36 -18.61
CA SER A 175 -17.44 18.92 -18.53
C SER A 175 -17.75 19.58 -17.18
N MET A 176 -16.96 19.33 -16.14
CA MET A 176 -17.12 20.03 -14.86
C MET A 176 -16.65 21.49 -14.92
N PHE A 177 -15.89 21.87 -15.95
CA PHE A 177 -15.27 23.19 -16.10
C PHE A 177 -15.81 23.98 -17.31
N THR A 178 -16.83 23.46 -17.99
CA THR A 178 -17.50 24.08 -19.14
C THR A 178 -18.98 24.22 -18.86
#